data_AF-A0A920H949-F1
#
_entry.id   AF-A0A920H949-F1
#
_cell.length_a   1.000
_cell.length_b   1.000
_cell.length_c   1.000
_cell.angle_alpha   90.00
_cell.angle_beta   90.00
_cell.angle_gamma   90.00
#
_symmetry.space_group_name_H-M   'P 1'
#
loop_
_entity.id
_entity.type
_entity.pdbx_description
1 polymer ?
#
loop_
_entity_poly.entity_id
_entity_poly.type
_entity_poly.pdbx_seq_one_letter_code
_entity_poly.pdbx_strand_id
1 'polypeptide(L)'
;MALELFKPYIFSKLHTRGLVTTIKAAKKLVEKEGPEVWDILDEVIREHPVLLNRAPTLHRLGIQAFEPILIEGKAIQLHPLVCAAFNADFDGDQMAVHVPLSVEAQLEARTLMMSTNNILSPANGEPIIVPSQDIVLGLYYLSREDIGAKGKGWHSQMLMK
;
A
#
# COMPACT_ATOMS: atom_id res chain seq x y z
N MET A 1 1.69 13.00 -6.94
CA MET A 1 0.32 12.69 -6.48
C MET A 1 0.14 12.99 -4.99
N ALA A 2 0.94 12.40 -4.10
CA ALA A 2 0.85 12.64 -2.65
C ALA A 2 0.90 14.13 -2.27
N LEU A 3 1.87 14.87 -2.81
CA LEU A 3 2.00 16.32 -2.56
C LEU A 3 0.71 17.10 -2.87
N GLU A 4 -0.02 16.74 -3.94
CA GLU A 4 -1.31 17.34 -4.29
C GLU A 4 -2.43 16.96 -3.31
N LEU A 5 -2.56 15.67 -2.98
CA LEU A 5 -3.61 15.15 -2.11
C LEU A 5 -3.49 15.68 -0.67
N PHE A 6 -2.25 15.84 -0.18
CA PHE A 6 -1.97 16.24 1.20
C PHE A 6 -1.67 17.75 1.37
N LYS A 7 -1.85 18.58 0.34
CA LYS A 7 -1.57 20.04 0.41
C LYS A 7 -2.10 20.73 1.67
N PRO A 8 -3.37 20.52 2.09
CA PRO A 8 -3.89 21.21 3.28
C PRO A 8 -3.12 20.87 4.56
N TYR A 9 -2.71 19.61 4.71
CA TYR A 9 -1.93 19.13 5.84
C TYR A 9 -0.50 19.70 5.84
N ILE A 10 0.13 19.74 4.66
CA ILE A 10 1.46 20.33 4.47
C ILE A 10 1.42 21.82 4.85
N PHE A 11 0.41 22.58 4.38
CA PHE A 11 0.27 24.00 4.72
C PHE A 11 0.10 24.22 6.23
N SER A 12 -0.73 23.41 6.89
CA SER A 12 -0.93 23.46 8.33
C SER A 12 0.38 23.20 9.10
N LYS A 13 1.14 22.18 8.70
CA LYS A 13 2.44 21.85 9.32
C LYS A 13 3.51 22.92 9.07
N LEU A 14 3.60 23.46 7.85
CA LEU A 14 4.50 24.56 7.53
C LEU A 14 4.23 25.79 8.40
N HIS A 15 2.96 26.12 8.62
CA HIS A 15 2.57 27.24 9.47
C HIS A 15 2.88 26.96 10.95
N THR A 16 2.54 25.76 11.43
CA THR A 16 2.78 25.34 12.82
C THR A 16 4.28 25.33 13.17
N ARG A 17 5.14 24.95 12.21
CA ARG A 17 6.61 24.99 12.36
C ARG A 17 7.21 26.39 12.22
N GLY A 18 6.42 27.43 11.95
CA GLY A 18 6.89 28.80 11.79
C GLY A 18 7.68 29.06 10.50
N LEU A 19 7.71 28.12 9.55
CA LEU A 19 8.39 28.27 8.26
C LEU A 19 7.68 29.28 7.35
N VAL A 20 6.37 29.45 7.55
CA VAL A 20 5.53 30.39 6.79
C VAL A 20 4.51 31.06 7.71
N THR A 21 4.26 32.34 7.48
CA THR A 21 3.27 33.12 8.24
C THR A 21 1.91 33.21 7.56
N THR A 22 1.83 32.96 6.25
CA THR A 22 0.59 33.07 5.48
C THR A 22 0.40 31.87 4.56
N ILE A 23 -0.86 31.53 4.25
CA ILE A 23 -1.21 30.46 3.29
C ILE A 23 -0.62 30.76 1.91
N LYS A 24 -0.54 32.02 1.49
CA LYS A 24 0.05 32.42 0.21
C LYS A 24 1.55 32.10 0.15
N ALA A 25 2.28 32.32 1.25
CA ALA A 25 3.67 31.93 1.36
C ALA A 25 3.84 30.40 1.36
N ALA A 26 2.97 29.68 2.08
CA ALA A 26 2.95 28.21 2.09
C ALA A 26 2.77 27.63 0.68
N LYS A 27 1.80 28.15 -0.08
CA LYS A 27 1.56 27.74 -1.47
C LYS A 27 2.80 27.93 -2.35
N LYS A 28 3.43 29.11 -2.28
CA LYS A 28 4.65 29.41 -3.04
C LYS A 28 5.83 28.51 -2.65
N LEU A 29 5.91 28.09 -1.39
CA LEU A 29 6.96 27.20 -0.92
C LEU A 29 6.75 25.77 -1.43
N VAL A 30 5.50 25.28 -1.35
CA VAL A 30 5.14 23.94 -1.86
C VAL A 30 5.32 23.85 -3.38
N GLU A 31 5.01 24.91 -4.14
CA GLU A 31 5.28 25.00 -5.59
C GLU A 31 6.77 24.94 -5.97
N LYS A 32 7.68 25.24 -5.03
CA LYS A 32 9.13 25.12 -5.26
C LYS A 32 9.66 23.71 -5.01
N GLU A 33 8.86 22.83 -4.41
CA GLU A 33 9.23 21.43 -4.12
C GLU A 33 10.58 21.28 -3.38
N GLY A 34 10.86 22.19 -2.44
CA GLY A 34 12.09 22.19 -1.64
C GLY A 34 12.18 20.99 -0.68
N PRO A 35 13.38 20.64 -0.17
CA PRO A 35 13.60 19.50 0.72
C PRO A 35 12.72 19.55 1.98
N GLU A 36 12.49 20.74 2.54
CA GLU A 36 11.63 20.92 3.70
C GLU A 36 10.17 20.49 3.46
N VAL A 37 9.68 20.57 2.22
CA VAL A 37 8.33 20.15 1.85
C VAL A 37 8.25 18.62 1.82
N TRP A 38 9.29 17.96 1.33
CA TRP A 38 9.37 16.50 1.30
C TRP A 38 9.48 15.91 2.71
N ASP A 39 10.28 16.51 3.59
CA ASP A 39 10.39 16.09 4.99
C ASP A 39 9.05 16.22 5.73
N ILE A 40 8.30 17.30 5.47
CA ILE A 40 6.96 17.49 6.05
C ILE A 40 5.96 16.53 5.42
N LEU A 41 6.04 16.26 4.13
CA LEU A 41 5.17 15.30 3.47
C LEU A 41 5.36 13.90 4.07
N ASP A 42 6.60 13.45 4.29
CA ASP A 42 6.90 12.16 4.91
C ASP A 42 6.34 12.06 6.34
N GLU A 43 6.42 13.16 7.12
CA GLU A 43 5.78 13.22 8.43
C GLU A 43 4.24 13.14 8.34
N VAL A 44 3.63 13.86 7.39
CA VAL A 44 2.17 13.96 7.25
C VAL A 44 1.54 12.64 6.82
N ILE A 45 2.18 11.89 5.93
CA ILE A 45 1.64 10.63 5.44
C ILE A 45 1.84 9.46 6.42
N ARG A 46 2.77 9.61 7.37
CA ARG A 46 3.04 8.57 8.37
C ARG A 46 1.79 8.34 9.20
N GLU A 47 1.33 7.09 9.24
CA GLU A 47 0.10 6.68 9.92
C GLU A 47 -1.18 7.33 9.37
N HIS A 48 -1.15 7.87 8.14
CA HIS A 48 -2.32 8.41 7.45
C HIS A 48 -2.74 7.44 6.32
N PRO A 49 -3.67 6.51 6.58
CA PRO A 49 -4.05 5.51 5.59
C PRO A 49 -4.74 6.16 4.39
N VAL A 50 -4.56 5.59 3.21
CA VAL A 50 -5.26 5.96 1.97
C VAL A 50 -6.14 4.82 1.50
N LEU A 51 -7.26 5.15 0.85
CA LEU A 51 -8.15 4.15 0.25
C LEU A 51 -7.83 4.01 -1.23
N LEU A 52 -7.59 2.78 -1.68
CA LEU A 52 -7.51 2.43 -3.09
C LEU A 52 -8.83 1.82 -3.54
N ASN A 53 -9.27 2.20 -4.74
CA ASN A 53 -10.47 1.67 -5.39
C ASN A 53 -10.20 1.40 -6.87
N ARG A 54 -10.69 0.28 -7.37
CA ARG A 54 -10.72 -0.03 -8.81
C ARG A 54 -12.17 -0.10 -9.30
N ALA A 55 -12.46 0.59 -10.39
CA ALA A 55 -13.76 0.50 -11.06
C ALA A 55 -13.77 -0.67 -12.06
N PRO A 56 -14.88 -1.42 -12.20
CA PRO A 56 -16.11 -1.36 -11.41
C PRO A 56 -15.97 -2.03 -10.02
N THR A 57 -16.54 -1.42 -8.98
CA THR A 57 -16.53 -1.98 -7.62
C THR A 57 -17.67 -3.01 -7.45
N LEU A 58 -17.35 -4.30 -7.58
CA LEU A 58 -18.35 -5.38 -7.52
C LEU A 58 -18.69 -5.85 -6.10
N HIS A 59 -17.77 -5.67 -5.16
CA HIS A 59 -17.90 -6.11 -3.77
C HIS A 59 -17.02 -5.28 -2.84
N ARG A 60 -17.24 -5.39 -1.53
CA ARG A 60 -16.54 -4.59 -0.51
C ARG A 60 -15.00 -4.66 -0.59
N LEU A 61 -14.44 -5.77 -1.08
CA LEU A 61 -12.99 -5.93 -1.24
C LEU A 61 -12.38 -5.11 -2.38
N GLY A 62 -13.21 -4.52 -3.24
CA GLY A 62 -12.75 -3.61 -4.29
C GLY A 62 -12.38 -2.22 -3.78
N ILE A 63 -12.52 -1.96 -2.47
CA ILE A 63 -12.00 -0.79 -1.77
C ILE A 63 -11.27 -1.26 -0.52
N GLN A 64 -9.99 -0.91 -0.38
CA GLN A 64 -9.19 -1.25 0.80
C GLN A 64 -8.30 -0.08 1.20
N ALA A 65 -7.97 -0.03 2.50
CA ALA A 65 -7.02 0.93 3.04
C ALA A 65 -5.59 0.37 3.03
N PHE A 66 -4.64 1.26 2.78
CA PHE A 66 -3.20 0.98 2.78
C PHE A 66 -2.44 2.13 3.43
N GLU A 67 -1.27 1.83 4.01
CA GLU A 67 -0.30 2.85 4.37
C GLU A 67 0.46 3.28 3.10
N PRO A 68 0.45 4.58 2.73
CA PRO A 68 1.17 5.05 1.56
C PRO A 68 2.69 5.03 1.81
N ILE A 69 3.44 4.57 0.81
CA ILE A 69 4.90 4.67 0.76
C ILE A 69 5.27 5.62 -0.37
N LEU A 70 6.09 6.64 -0.09
CA LEU A 70 6.59 7.54 -1.13
C LEU A 70 7.54 6.78 -2.05
N ILE A 71 7.25 6.87 -3.34
CA ILE A 71 8.07 6.31 -4.41
C ILE A 71 8.28 7.37 -5.48
N GLU A 72 9.36 7.23 -6.22
CA GLU A 72 9.56 8.00 -7.44
C GLU A 72 8.66 7.44 -8.57
N GLY A 73 8.24 8.32 -9.48
CA GLY A 73 7.40 7.97 -10.62
C GLY A 73 5.94 8.40 -10.49
N LYS A 74 5.12 7.95 -11.45
CA LYS A 74 3.71 8.34 -11.59
C LYS A 74 2.73 7.18 -11.48
N ALA A 75 3.22 5.95 -11.36
CA ALA A 75 2.41 4.75 -11.23
C ALA A 75 2.26 4.35 -9.77
N ILE A 76 1.08 3.85 -9.40
CA ILE A 76 0.83 3.30 -8.07
C ILE A 76 1.41 1.87 -8.04
N GLN A 77 2.16 1.56 -6.99
CA GLN A 77 2.57 0.18 -6.72
C GLN A 77 1.52 -0.49 -5.84
N LEU A 78 1.08 -1.68 -6.23
CA LEU A 78 0.10 -2.48 -5.51
C LEU A 78 0.69 -3.84 -5.17
N HIS A 79 0.40 -4.34 -3.96
CA HIS A 79 0.89 -5.65 -3.52
C HIS A 79 0.25 -6.80 -4.34
N PRO A 80 1.02 -7.78 -4.86
CA PRO A 80 0.47 -8.81 -5.76
C PRO A 80 -0.69 -9.64 -5.16
N LEU A 81 -0.65 -9.93 -3.85
CA LEU A 81 -1.69 -10.73 -3.19
C LEU A 81 -3.04 -10.01 -3.04
N VAL A 82 -3.09 -8.68 -3.22
CA VAL A 82 -4.38 -7.96 -3.20
C VAL A 82 -4.97 -7.78 -4.60
N CYS A 83 -4.24 -8.09 -5.67
CA CYS A 83 -4.73 -7.95 -7.05
C CYS A 83 -6.01 -8.76 -7.29
N ALA A 84 -6.10 -9.98 -6.74
CA ALA A 84 -7.30 -10.82 -6.82
C ALA A 84 -8.52 -10.13 -6.19
N ALA A 85 -8.33 -9.44 -5.05
CA ALA A 85 -9.39 -8.70 -4.36
C ALA A 85 -9.87 -7.48 -5.16
N PHE A 86 -9.02 -6.86 -5.98
CA PHE A 86 -9.43 -5.76 -6.87
C PHE A 86 -9.86 -6.24 -8.27
N ASN A 87 -9.72 -7.55 -8.55
CA ASN A 87 -9.80 -8.12 -9.89
C ASN A 87 -8.91 -7.36 -10.90
N ALA A 88 -7.72 -6.93 -10.45
CA ALA A 88 -6.81 -6.08 -11.19
C ALA A 88 -5.63 -6.86 -11.77
N ASP A 89 -5.15 -6.41 -12.92
CA ASP A 89 -3.86 -6.82 -13.49
C ASP A 89 -2.98 -5.58 -13.76
N PHE A 90 -1.85 -5.77 -14.43
CA PHE A 90 -0.86 -4.72 -14.69
C PHE A 90 -0.68 -4.43 -16.18
N ASP A 91 -1.75 -4.52 -16.97
CA ASP A 91 -1.72 -4.28 -18.42
C ASP A 91 -2.15 -2.86 -18.84
N GLY A 92 -2.55 -2.02 -17.87
CA GLY A 92 -3.08 -0.67 -18.12
C GLY A 92 -4.17 -0.23 -17.15
N ASP A 93 -4.58 -1.11 -16.23
CA ASP A 93 -5.54 -0.82 -15.16
C ASP A 93 -5.22 0.47 -14.37
N GLN A 94 -6.28 1.20 -14.04
CA GLN A 94 -6.20 2.44 -13.25
C GLN A 94 -6.95 2.29 -11.93
N MET A 95 -6.42 2.93 -10.90
CA MET A 95 -7.03 2.97 -9.57
C MET A 95 -7.22 4.40 -9.09
N ALA A 96 -8.32 4.64 -8.38
CA ALA A 96 -8.56 5.88 -7.67
C ALA A 96 -7.96 5.80 -6.26
N VAL A 97 -7.42 6.92 -5.80
CA VAL A 97 -6.90 7.09 -4.44
C VAL A 97 -7.75 8.12 -3.71
N HIS A 98 -8.25 7.77 -2.53
CA HIS A 98 -9.00 8.67 -1.66
C HIS A 98 -8.29 8.84 -0.31
N VAL A 99 -8.29 10.06 0.21
CA VAL A 99 -7.68 10.38 1.52
C VAL A 99 -8.78 10.62 2.55
N PRO A 100 -8.90 9.77 3.59
CA PRO A 100 -9.82 10.03 4.71
C PRO A 100 -9.34 11.25 5.49
N LEU A 101 -10.24 12.23 5.69
CA LEU A 101 -9.87 13.53 6.26
C LEU A 101 -10.08 13.60 7.77
N SER A 102 -11.21 13.12 8.27
CA SER A 102 -11.53 13.17 9.70
C SER A 102 -10.78 12.09 10.48
N VAL A 103 -10.58 12.31 11.78
CA VAL A 103 -9.89 11.37 12.67
C VAL A 103 -10.68 10.06 12.74
N GLU A 104 -12.01 10.14 12.80
CA GLU A 104 -12.91 8.99 12.82
C GLU A 104 -12.78 8.16 11.53
N ALA A 105 -12.71 8.82 10.37
CA ALA A 105 -12.55 8.13 9.08
C ALA A 105 -11.18 7.47 8.95
N GLN A 106 -10.11 8.11 9.45
CA GLN A 106 -8.77 7.51 9.47
C GLN A 106 -8.72 6.29 10.39
N LEU A 107 -9.35 6.37 11.57
CA LEU A 107 -9.47 5.25 12.50
C LEU A 107 -10.31 4.10 11.92
N GLU A 108 -11.43 4.41 11.25
CA GLU A 108 -12.26 3.42 10.58
C GLU A 108 -11.51 2.72 9.45
N ALA A 109 -10.81 3.50 8.61
CA ALA A 109 -9.98 2.96 7.53
C ALA A 109 -8.92 1.99 8.09
N ARG A 110 -8.26 2.35 9.18
CA ARG A 110 -7.25 1.51 9.85
C ARG A 110 -7.84 0.26 10.50
N THR A 111 -8.98 0.40 11.17
CA THR A 111 -9.56 -0.68 11.99
C THR A 111 -10.36 -1.66 11.16
N LEU A 112 -11.07 -1.21 10.13
CA LEU A 112 -12.01 -2.03 9.36
C LEU A 112 -11.55 -2.26 7.92
N MET A 113 -10.98 -1.25 7.27
CA MET A 113 -10.72 -1.29 5.83
C MET A 113 -9.30 -1.69 5.46
N MET A 114 -8.37 -1.74 6.44
CA MET A 114 -6.97 -2.09 6.20
C MET A 114 -6.88 -3.45 5.51
N SER A 115 -6.05 -3.54 4.47
CA SER A 115 -5.91 -4.76 3.66
C SER A 115 -5.57 -6.01 4.49
N THR A 116 -4.81 -5.84 5.58
CA THR A 116 -4.48 -6.92 6.55
C THR A 116 -5.68 -7.52 7.25
N ASN A 117 -6.81 -6.80 7.33
CA ASN A 117 -8.02 -7.29 7.98
C ASN A 117 -8.91 -8.09 7.02
N ASN A 118 -8.67 -7.95 5.71
CA ASN A 118 -9.53 -8.47 4.65
C ASN A 118 -8.92 -9.70 3.98
N ILE A 119 -8.60 -10.72 4.78
CA ILE A 119 -7.93 -11.96 4.36
C ILE A 119 -8.90 -12.99 3.76
N LEU A 120 -10.14 -13.02 4.24
CA LEU A 120 -11.16 -13.99 3.85
C LEU A 120 -12.22 -13.34 2.96
N SER A 121 -12.67 -14.09 1.97
CA SER A 121 -13.81 -13.72 1.13
C SER A 121 -15.10 -13.67 1.97
N PRO A 122 -15.88 -12.57 1.91
CA PRO A 122 -17.12 -12.44 2.65
C PRO A 122 -18.22 -13.42 2.17
N ALA A 123 -18.11 -13.92 0.94
CA ALA A 123 -19.15 -14.73 0.32
C ALA A 123 -19.09 -16.20 0.73
N ASN A 124 -17.89 -16.75 0.93
CA ASN A 124 -17.67 -18.18 1.16
C ASN A 124 -16.66 -18.50 2.29
N GLY A 125 -16.00 -17.49 2.87
CA GLY A 125 -15.03 -17.69 3.95
C GLY A 125 -13.67 -18.24 3.51
N GLU A 126 -13.45 -18.45 2.22
CA GLU A 126 -12.16 -18.90 1.69
C GLU A 126 -11.14 -17.75 1.68
N PRO A 127 -9.84 -18.02 1.85
CA PRO A 127 -8.81 -16.99 1.75
C PRO A 127 -8.77 -16.36 0.35
N ILE A 128 -8.71 -15.02 0.28
CA ILE A 128 -8.57 -14.29 -1.00
C ILE A 128 -7.12 -13.90 -1.31
N ILE A 129 -6.23 -13.98 -0.32
CA ILE A 129 -4.81 -13.61 -0.43
C ILE A 129 -3.93 -14.78 -0.91
N VAL A 130 -4.49 -15.73 -1.66
CA VAL A 130 -3.77 -16.93 -2.10
C VAL A 130 -2.74 -16.52 -3.16
N PRO A 131 -1.47 -16.99 -3.05
CA PRO A 131 -0.49 -16.77 -4.10
C PRO A 131 -0.98 -17.25 -5.46
N SER A 132 -0.62 -16.53 -6.53
CA SER A 132 -1.00 -16.86 -7.90
C SER A 132 0.22 -16.94 -8.80
N GLN A 133 0.03 -17.57 -9.98
CA GLN A 133 0.98 -17.60 -11.09
C GLN A 133 2.40 -18.00 -10.65
N ASP A 134 3.37 -17.09 -10.80
CA ASP A 134 4.80 -17.34 -10.63
C ASP A 134 5.18 -17.74 -9.21
N ILE A 135 4.47 -17.23 -8.21
CA ILE A 135 4.72 -17.60 -6.81
C ILE A 135 4.40 -19.08 -6.61
N VAL A 136 3.27 -19.53 -7.15
CA VAL A 136 2.86 -20.95 -7.08
C VAL A 136 3.82 -21.82 -7.89
N LEU A 137 4.23 -21.37 -9.07
CA LEU A 137 5.20 -22.08 -9.91
C LEU A 137 6.55 -22.26 -9.20
N GLY A 138 7.06 -21.20 -8.55
CA GLY A 138 8.31 -21.24 -7.79
C GLY A 138 8.24 -22.21 -6.62
N LEU A 139 7.16 -22.14 -5.83
CA LEU A 139 6.93 -23.07 -4.71
C LEU A 139 6.80 -24.51 -5.20
N TYR A 140 6.04 -24.74 -6.26
CA TYR A 140 5.88 -26.06 -6.87
C TYR A 140 7.22 -26.63 -7.32
N TYR A 141 8.00 -25.85 -8.07
CA TYR A 141 9.31 -26.26 -8.56
C TYR A 141 10.26 -26.64 -7.42
N LEU A 142 10.31 -25.81 -6.36
CA LEU A 142 11.15 -26.07 -5.19
C LEU A 142 10.70 -27.27 -4.36
N SER A 143 9.40 -27.57 -4.32
CA SER A 143 8.85 -28.70 -3.56
C SER A 143 8.94 -30.05 -4.29
N ARG A 144 9.34 -30.08 -5.56
CA ARG A 144 9.48 -31.33 -6.31
C ARG A 144 10.73 -32.07 -5.89
N GLU A 145 10.58 -33.35 -5.59
CA GLU A 145 11.72 -34.23 -5.38
C GLU A 145 12.48 -34.45 -6.70
N ASP A 146 13.80 -34.29 -6.64
CA ASP A 146 14.71 -34.71 -7.70
C ASP A 146 15.51 -35.94 -7.23
N ILE A 147 15.21 -37.07 -7.85
CA ILE A 147 15.82 -38.37 -7.54
C ILE A 147 17.34 -38.36 -7.82
N GLY A 148 17.82 -37.48 -8.71
CA GLY A 148 19.23 -37.32 -9.07
C GLY A 148 19.93 -36.12 -8.42
N ALA A 149 19.29 -35.44 -7.47
CA ALA A 149 19.83 -34.21 -6.89
C ALA A 149 21.20 -34.41 -6.21
N LYS A 150 22.10 -33.43 -6.41
CA LYS A 150 23.35 -33.35 -5.65
C LYS A 150 23.06 -33.18 -4.16
N GLY A 151 23.73 -33.95 -3.31
CA GLY A 151 23.51 -33.94 -1.86
C GLY A 151 22.39 -34.87 -1.37
N LYS A 152 21.83 -35.72 -2.25
CA LYS A 152 20.87 -36.75 -1.84
C LYS A 152 21.47 -37.68 -0.78
N GLY A 153 20.78 -37.84 0.35
CA GLY A 153 21.23 -38.62 1.51
C GLY A 153 22.05 -37.81 2.54
N TRP A 154 22.20 -36.50 2.35
CA TRP A 154 22.82 -35.65 3.36
C TRP A 154 21.88 -35.45 4.55
N HIS A 155 22.36 -35.76 5.75
CA HIS A 155 21.65 -35.46 6.98
C HIS A 155 21.96 -34.03 7.42
N SER A 156 20.98 -33.14 7.36
CA SER A 156 21.07 -31.87 8.06
C SER A 156 21.02 -32.16 9.56
N GLN A 157 22.14 -31.97 10.25
CA GLN A 157 22.08 -31.80 11.70
C GLN A 157 21.33 -30.51 11.96
N MET A 158 20.04 -30.64 12.28
CA MET A 158 19.23 -29.53 12.77
C MET A 158 19.85 -29.13 14.11
N LEU A 159 20.70 -28.10 14.08
CA LEU A 159 21.21 -27.45 15.28
C LEU A 159 20.02 -26.77 15.96
N MET A 160 19.25 -27.55 16.71
CA MET A 160 18.42 -27.04 17.80
C MET A 160 19.40 -26.59 18.89
N LYS A 161 19.80 -25.33 18.83
CA LYS A 161 20.36 -24.61 19.97
C LYS A 161 19.32 -23.61 20.47
#